data_AF-A0A7J8HLR7-F1
#
_entry.id   AF-A0A7J8HLR7-F1
#
_cell.length_a   1.000
_cell.length_b   1.000
_cell.length_c   1.000
_cell.angle_alpha   90.00
_cell.angle_beta   90.00
_cell.angle_gamma   90.00
#
_symmetry.space_group_name_H-M   'P 1'
#
loop_
_entity.id
_entity.type
_entity.pdbx_description
1 polymer ?
#
loop_
_entity_poly.entity_id
_entity_poly.type
_entity_poly.pdbx_seq_one_letter_code
_entity_poly.pdbx_strand_id
1 'polypeptide(L)'
;MLQPFDYDPNEKSKHKFMVQSMFAPTDTSDMEAVWKEAKPEDLMDSKLRCVFELPAENDKPHDVEINKIISTTASKTETPTVSKSASSLDDTEVKRVKDECKRLQGELQRLREESRQLKEEDGLRMRKTVQSSSPAPAAATAGREEGLSTRLLALVVLFFIVGVIIGKIAL
;
A
#
# COMPACT_ATOMS: atom_id res chain seq x y z
N MET A 1 -13.01 -17.18 -6.64
CA MET A 1 -12.47 -18.14 -7.63
C MET A 1 -12.92 -17.71 -9.01
N LEU A 2 -12.03 -17.74 -10.00
CA LEU A 2 -12.40 -17.43 -11.39
C LEU A 2 -13.30 -18.53 -11.94
N GLN A 3 -14.45 -18.13 -12.51
CA GLN A 3 -15.31 -19.06 -13.23
C GLN A 3 -14.66 -19.42 -14.58
N PRO A 4 -14.93 -20.61 -15.14
CA PRO A 4 -14.44 -20.97 -16.46
C PRO A 4 -14.89 -19.95 -17.53
N PHE A 5 -13.99 -19.57 -18.42
CA PHE A 5 -14.25 -18.66 -19.54
C PHE A 5 -13.27 -18.97 -20.70
N ASP A 6 -13.60 -18.50 -21.90
CA ASP A 6 -12.73 -18.62 -23.07
C ASP A 6 -11.64 -17.55 -23.02
N TYR A 7 -10.38 -17.98 -22.93
CA TYR A 7 -9.23 -17.09 -22.87
C TYR A 7 -8.88 -16.51 -24.25
N ASP A 8 -8.97 -15.19 -24.41
CA ASP A 8 -8.44 -14.46 -25.57
C ASP A 8 -7.12 -13.76 -25.21
N PRO A 9 -5.97 -14.17 -25.78
CA PRO A 9 -4.67 -13.52 -25.54
C PRO A 9 -4.62 -12.04 -25.93
N ASN A 10 -5.52 -11.59 -26.82
CA ASN A 10 -5.60 -10.20 -27.25
C ASN A 10 -6.45 -9.34 -26.30
N GLU A 11 -7.20 -9.98 -25.39
CA GLU A 11 -7.94 -9.29 -24.36
C GLU A 11 -6.97 -8.80 -23.28
N LYS A 12 -6.53 -7.54 -23.43
CA LYS A 12 -5.69 -6.86 -22.43
C LYS A 12 -6.39 -6.92 -21.08
N SER A 13 -5.86 -7.68 -20.13
CA SER A 13 -6.45 -7.99 -18.83
C SER A 13 -7.12 -6.78 -18.14
N LYS A 14 -8.43 -6.60 -18.39
CA LYS A 14 -9.20 -5.41 -17.93
C LYS A 14 -9.75 -5.58 -16.52
N HIS A 15 -9.77 -6.81 -16.02
CA HIS A 15 -10.36 -7.11 -14.74
C HIS A 15 -9.54 -6.45 -13.63
N LYS A 16 -10.26 -5.78 -12.73
CA LYS A 16 -9.71 -5.12 -11.55
C LYS A 16 -10.46 -5.64 -10.34
N PHE A 17 -9.73 -6.10 -9.34
CA PHE A 17 -10.27 -6.33 -8.01
C PHE A 17 -10.05 -5.08 -7.17
N MET A 18 -11.04 -4.73 -6.37
CA MET A 18 -10.90 -3.73 -5.32
C MET A 18 -11.04 -4.45 -3.99
N VAL A 19 -10.04 -4.30 -3.13
CA VAL A 19 -10.13 -4.71 -1.73
C VAL A 19 -10.35 -3.44 -0.93
N GLN A 20 -11.49 -3.38 -0.25
CA GLN A 20 -11.82 -2.29 0.66
C GLN A 20 -11.68 -2.80 2.10
N SER A 21 -11.04 -1.99 2.94
CA SER A 21 -10.79 -2.31 4.34
C SER A 21 -10.99 -1.08 5.23
N MET A 22 -11.23 -1.31 6.52
CA MET A 22 -11.24 -0.27 7.55
C MET A 22 -10.78 -0.88 8.88
N PHE A 23 -10.43 -0.03 9.84
CA PHE A 23 -10.19 -0.50 11.20
C PHE A 23 -11.50 -1.00 11.82
N ALA A 24 -11.42 -2.16 12.50
CA ALA A 24 -12.58 -2.71 13.18
C ALA A 24 -12.97 -1.81 14.36
N PRO A 25 -14.24 -1.35 14.43
CA PRO A 25 -14.72 -0.62 15.59
C PRO A 25 -14.83 -1.56 16.81
N THR A 26 -14.86 -0.96 18.00
CA THR A 26 -14.94 -1.70 19.27
C THR A 26 -16.23 -2.49 19.44
N ASP A 27 -17.31 -2.07 18.80
CA ASP A 27 -18.56 -2.84 18.72
C ASP A 27 -18.69 -3.43 17.31
N THR A 28 -18.72 -4.76 17.24
CA THR A 28 -18.83 -5.52 15.99
C THR A 28 -20.15 -6.27 15.87
N SER A 29 -21.14 -5.92 16.71
CA SER A 29 -22.44 -6.60 16.74
C SER A 29 -23.22 -6.47 15.43
N ASP A 30 -23.05 -5.36 14.70
CA ASP A 30 -23.66 -5.14 13.39
C ASP A 30 -22.61 -4.67 12.36
N MET A 31 -22.05 -5.60 11.60
CA MET A 31 -21.09 -5.28 10.54
C MET A 31 -21.70 -4.50 9.38
N GLU A 32 -23.00 -4.64 9.08
CA GLU A 32 -23.65 -3.91 7.99
C GLU A 32 -23.73 -2.41 8.32
N ALA A 33 -24.10 -2.09 9.57
CA ALA A 33 -24.10 -0.71 10.05
C ALA A 33 -22.69 -0.10 10.03
N VAL A 34 -21.67 -0.85 10.46
CA VAL A 34 -20.27 -0.40 10.44
C VAL A 34 -19.84 0.08 9.05
N TRP A 35 -20.15 -0.69 8.00
CA TRP A 35 -19.81 -0.29 6.63
C TRP A 35 -20.64 0.88 6.09
N LYS A 36 -21.89 1.04 6.55
CA LYS A 36 -22.76 2.14 6.13
C LYS A 36 -22.38 3.47 6.79
N GLU A 37 -21.93 3.42 8.03
CA GLU A 37 -21.56 4.61 8.81
C GLU A 37 -20.08 5.02 8.62
N ALA A 38 -19.27 4.16 7.99
CA ALA A 38 -17.87 4.43 7.70
C ALA A 38 -17.69 5.68 6.82
N LYS A 39 -16.82 6.59 7.26
CA LYS A 39 -16.47 7.78 6.47
C LYS A 39 -15.48 7.41 5.36
N PRO A 40 -15.46 8.16 4.24
CA PRO A 40 -14.50 7.91 3.17
C PRO A 40 -13.03 7.96 3.64
N GLU A 41 -12.70 8.85 4.58
CA GLU A 41 -11.37 8.95 5.18
C GLU A 41 -10.94 7.74 6.02
N ASP A 42 -11.90 6.95 6.53
CA ASP A 42 -11.64 5.77 7.36
C ASP A 42 -11.55 4.47 6.51
N LEU A 43 -11.92 4.56 5.23
CA LEU A 43 -11.86 3.47 4.27
C LEU A 43 -10.52 3.47 3.54
N MET A 44 -9.92 2.31 3.42
CA MET A 44 -8.72 2.08 2.61
C MET A 44 -9.10 1.21 1.41
N ASP A 45 -8.82 1.66 0.20
CA ASP A 45 -9.02 0.89 -1.03
C ASP A 45 -7.70 0.49 -1.69
N SER A 46 -7.61 -0.78 -2.11
CA SER A 46 -6.50 -1.30 -2.91
C SER A 46 -7.03 -1.89 -4.20
N LYS A 47 -6.53 -1.41 -5.35
CA LYS A 47 -6.94 -1.84 -6.69
C LYS A 47 -5.88 -2.76 -7.29
N LEU A 48 -6.25 -4.00 -7.55
CA LEU A 48 -5.40 -5.01 -8.15
C LEU A 48 -5.84 -5.27 -9.59
N ARG A 49 -4.88 -5.34 -10.51
CA ARG A 49 -5.16 -5.79 -11.89
C ARG A 49 -5.01 -7.31 -11.94
N CYS A 50 -5.97 -7.98 -12.56
CA CYS A 50 -5.83 -9.40 -12.87
C CYS A 50 -4.90 -9.56 -14.06
N VAL A 51 -4.00 -10.53 -13.99
CA VAL A 51 -3.19 -10.98 -15.13
C VAL A 51 -3.45 -12.47 -15.28
N PHE A 52 -3.72 -12.88 -16.51
CA PHE A 52 -3.94 -14.28 -16.86
C PHE A 52 -2.71 -14.78 -17.61
N GLU A 53 -2.08 -15.81 -17.06
CA GLU A 53 -0.92 -16.45 -17.65
C GLU A 53 -1.31 -17.90 -17.96
N LEU A 54 -1.11 -18.32 -19.22
CA LEU A 54 -1.17 -19.74 -19.56
C LEU A 54 0.18 -20.36 -19.23
N PRO A 55 0.23 -21.50 -18.51
CA PRO A 55 1.48 -22.20 -18.29
C PRO A 55 2.06 -22.58 -19.65
N ALA A 56 3.30 -22.17 -19.93
CA ALA A 56 4.00 -22.58 -21.13
C ALA A 56 4.17 -24.11 -21.09
N GLU A 57 3.83 -24.81 -22.17
CA GLU A 57 3.79 -26.28 -22.25
C GLU A 57 5.18 -26.95 -22.17
N ASN A 58 6.20 -26.22 -21.73
CA ASN A 58 7.55 -26.73 -21.56
C ASN A 58 8.28 -25.93 -20.47
N ASP A 59 7.94 -26.13 -19.19
CA ASP A 59 8.93 -26.10 -18.11
C ASP A 59 8.39 -26.65 -16.79
N LYS A 60 9.29 -27.33 -16.07
CA LYS A 60 9.10 -27.85 -14.70
C LYS A 60 8.78 -26.68 -13.74
N PRO A 61 8.15 -26.92 -12.57
CA PRO A 61 7.46 -25.89 -11.78
C PRO A 61 8.41 -24.76 -11.39
N HIS A 62 8.36 -23.67 -12.15
CA HIS A 62 9.11 -22.45 -11.89
C HIS A 62 8.21 -21.51 -11.09
N ASP A 63 8.71 -21.14 -9.92
CA ASP A 63 8.20 -20.11 -9.03
C ASP A 63 7.99 -18.81 -9.81
N VAL A 64 6.77 -18.28 -9.76
CA VAL A 64 6.32 -17.16 -10.60
C VAL A 64 7.02 -15.88 -10.16
N GLU A 65 7.91 -15.38 -11.01
CA GLU A 65 8.68 -14.15 -10.85
C GLU A 65 7.76 -12.91 -10.99
N ILE A 66 7.05 -12.55 -9.92
CA ILE A 66 6.15 -11.38 -9.84
C ILE A 66 6.91 -10.03 -9.96
N ASN A 67 8.24 -10.03 -9.94
CA ASN A 67 9.04 -8.81 -9.87
C ASN A 67 9.29 -8.08 -11.20
N LYS A 68 8.89 -8.62 -12.35
CA LYS A 68 9.31 -8.05 -13.65
C LYS A 68 8.40 -6.97 -14.25
N ILE A 69 7.20 -6.73 -13.71
CA ILE A 69 6.23 -5.83 -14.36
C ILE A 69 6.48 -4.34 -14.04
N ILE A 70 7.42 -4.00 -13.14
CA ILE A 70 7.66 -2.60 -12.73
C ILE A 70 8.62 -1.85 -13.66
N SER A 71 9.46 -2.53 -14.46
CA SER A 71 10.47 -1.86 -15.30
C SER A 71 10.15 -1.94 -16.79
N THR A 72 9.27 -1.07 -17.29
CA THR A 72 9.31 -0.70 -18.73
C THR A 72 8.94 0.78 -18.93
N THR A 73 9.93 1.65 -18.72
CA THR A 73 10.06 2.90 -19.49
C THR A 73 11.45 2.93 -20.10
N ALA A 74 11.49 3.17 -21.42
CA ALA A 74 12.63 3.56 -22.27
C ALA A 74 13.42 2.47 -23.05
N SER A 75 13.23 2.55 -24.39
CA SER A 75 14.21 2.44 -25.51
C SER A 75 14.83 1.10 -25.96
N LYS A 76 14.42 0.71 -27.18
CA LYS A 76 15.13 0.09 -28.32
C LYS A 76 16.48 -0.63 -28.08
N THR A 77 16.62 -1.86 -28.57
CA THR A 77 17.49 -2.27 -29.71
C THR A 77 17.72 -3.80 -29.73
N GLU A 78 17.35 -4.41 -30.87
CA GLU A 78 17.89 -5.57 -31.59
C GLU A 78 18.34 -6.87 -30.87
N THR A 79 17.78 -7.99 -31.36
CA THR A 79 18.28 -9.39 -31.29
C THR A 79 19.62 -9.57 -32.07
N PRO A 80 20.35 -10.71 -32.08
CA PRO A 80 20.03 -12.09 -31.61
C PRO A 80 21.23 -12.90 -31.01
N THR A 81 20.99 -14.21 -30.84
CA THR A 81 21.92 -15.38 -30.93
C THR A 81 22.66 -15.93 -29.69
N VAL A 82 22.17 -17.12 -29.27
CA VAL A 82 22.87 -18.40 -28.98
C VAL A 82 24.08 -18.38 -28.02
N SER A 83 23.99 -19.12 -26.91
CA SER A 83 24.88 -20.28 -26.61
C SER A 83 24.57 -20.94 -25.27
N LYS A 84 24.65 -22.28 -25.29
CA LYS A 84 24.55 -23.24 -24.19
C LYS A 84 25.54 -22.93 -23.06
N SER A 85 25.14 -23.17 -21.80
CA SER A 85 25.93 -23.83 -20.74
C SER A 85 25.12 -23.92 -19.44
N ALA A 86 24.47 -25.06 -19.19
CA ALA A 86 24.28 -25.55 -17.81
C ALA A 86 25.67 -26.03 -17.33
N SER A 87 26.16 -25.77 -16.13
CA SER A 87 25.61 -26.32 -14.88
C SER A 87 26.40 -25.85 -13.62
N SER A 88 26.54 -24.55 -13.32
CA SER A 88 27.22 -24.14 -12.06
C SER A 88 26.68 -22.90 -11.33
N LEU A 89 25.52 -22.37 -11.74
CA LEU A 89 24.96 -21.14 -11.14
C LEU A 89 24.04 -21.39 -9.93
N ASP A 90 23.46 -22.59 -9.82
CA ASP A 90 22.43 -22.92 -8.81
C ASP A 90 22.95 -22.86 -7.36
N ASP A 91 24.17 -23.37 -7.11
CA ASP A 91 24.79 -23.37 -5.78
C ASP A 91 25.08 -21.96 -5.23
N THR A 92 25.34 -21.00 -6.12
CA THR A 92 25.65 -19.61 -5.71
C THR A 92 24.38 -18.86 -5.31
N GLU A 93 23.27 -19.17 -5.97
CA GLU A 93 21.96 -18.56 -5.71
C GLU A 93 21.33 -19.14 -4.44
N VAL A 94 21.39 -20.46 -4.25
CA VAL A 94 20.95 -21.11 -3.00
C VAL A 94 21.72 -20.59 -1.80
N LYS A 95 23.03 -20.35 -1.94
CA LYS A 95 23.84 -19.75 -0.87
C LYS A 95 23.44 -18.31 -0.57
N ARG A 96 23.14 -17.49 -1.59
CA ARG A 96 22.62 -16.13 -1.40
C ARG A 96 21.26 -16.12 -0.70
N VAL A 97 20.32 -16.95 -1.15
CA VAL A 97 18.98 -17.06 -0.55
C VAL A 97 19.09 -17.50 0.92
N LYS A 98 19.98 -18.43 1.23
CA LYS A 98 20.23 -18.87 2.61
C LYS A 98 20.80 -17.75 3.48
N ASP A 99 21.76 -16.99 2.97
CA ASP A 99 22.36 -15.85 3.69
C ASP A 99 21.33 -14.72 3.89
N GLU A 100 20.47 -14.47 2.91
CA GLU A 100 19.37 -13.51 3.01
C GLU A 100 18.29 -13.96 4.01
N CYS A 101 17.92 -15.24 3.99
CA CYS A 101 16.96 -15.79 4.94
C CYS A 101 17.50 -15.70 6.37
N LYS A 102 18.81 -15.91 6.57
CA LYS A 102 19.47 -15.76 7.86
C LYS A 102 19.51 -14.28 8.31
N ARG A 103 19.77 -13.36 7.38
CA ARG A 103 19.72 -11.91 7.65
C ARG A 103 18.31 -11.46 8.04
N LEU A 104 17.31 -11.85 7.26
CA LEU A 104 15.90 -11.55 7.51
C LEU A 104 15.42 -12.14 8.84
N GLN A 105 15.87 -13.34 9.20
CA GLN A 105 15.57 -13.94 10.50
C GLN A 105 16.16 -13.11 11.66
N GLY A 106 17.36 -12.56 11.49
CA GLY A 106 17.96 -11.62 12.44
C GLY A 106 17.19 -10.30 12.55
N GLU A 107 16.74 -9.75 11.42
CA GLU A 107 15.91 -8.53 11.41
C GLU A 107 14.56 -8.76 12.08
N LEU A 108 13.89 -9.89 11.83
CA LEU A 108 12.66 -10.26 12.53
C LEU A 108 12.86 -10.37 14.04
N GLN A 109 13.98 -10.95 14.48
CA GLN A 109 14.28 -11.05 15.90
C GLN A 109 14.54 -9.67 16.52
N ARG A 110 15.27 -8.79 15.81
CA ARG A 110 15.52 -7.42 16.24
C ARG A 110 14.23 -6.61 16.32
N LEU A 111 13.39 -6.69 15.29
CA LEU A 111 12.10 -5.99 15.26
C LEU A 111 11.15 -6.47 16.36
N ARG A 112 11.19 -7.77 16.68
CA ARG A 112 10.43 -8.35 17.78
C ARG A 112 10.91 -7.84 19.14
N GLU A 113 12.22 -7.64 19.30
CA GLU A 113 12.81 -7.04 20.49
C GLU A 113 12.48 -5.55 20.61
N GLU A 114 12.56 -4.79 19.51
CA GLU A 114 12.16 -3.38 19.45
C GLU A 114 10.67 -3.21 19.79
N SER A 115 9.80 -4.05 19.21
CA SER A 115 8.36 -4.04 19.52
C SER A 115 8.07 -4.39 20.98
N ARG A 116 8.85 -5.31 21.57
CA ARG A 116 8.78 -5.62 23.00
C ARG A 116 9.25 -4.44 23.86
N GLN A 117 10.35 -3.78 23.50
CA GLN A 117 10.87 -2.62 24.22
C GLN A 117 9.88 -1.44 24.18
N LEU A 118 9.27 -1.16 23.02
CA LEU A 118 8.23 -0.13 22.90
C LEU A 118 7.01 -0.45 23.77
N LYS A 119 6.59 -1.72 23.82
CA LYS A 119 5.50 -2.17 24.70
C LYS A 119 5.85 -2.00 26.19
N GLU A 120 7.11 -2.22 26.58
CA GLU A 120 7.60 -2.00 27.94
C GLU A 120 7.69 -0.49 28.26
N GLU A 121 8.13 0.35 27.31
CA GLU A 121 8.21 1.83 27.43
C GLU A 121 6.81 2.45 27.59
N ASP A 122 5.84 2.07 26.76
CA ASP A 122 4.45 2.50 26.87
C ASP A 122 3.81 2.03 28.20
N GLY A 123 4.12 0.82 28.64
CA GLY A 123 3.65 0.30 29.94
C GLY A 123 4.20 1.11 31.14
N LEU A 124 5.45 1.57 31.05
CA LEU A 124 6.09 2.43 32.05
C LEU A 124 5.53 3.85 32.05
N ARG A 125 5.21 4.41 30.87
CA ARG A 125 4.58 5.74 30.74
C ARG A 125 3.16 5.76 31.31
N MET A 126 2.35 4.73 31.04
CA MET A 126 0.99 4.62 31.58
C MET A 126 0.97 4.53 33.11
N ARG A 127 1.99 3.92 33.73
CA ARG A 127 2.13 3.90 35.19
C ARG A 127 2.51 5.25 35.79
N LYS A 128 3.14 6.15 35.01
CA LYS A 128 3.51 7.50 35.45
C LYS A 128 2.35 8.50 35.32
N THR A 129 1.46 8.31 34.34
CA THR A 129 0.31 9.21 34.11
C THR A 129 -0.82 9.02 35.13
N VAL A 130 -0.93 7.85 35.78
CA VAL A 130 -1.95 7.61 36.82
C VAL A 130 -1.60 8.24 38.17
N GLN A 131 -0.33 8.60 38.42
CA GLN A 131 0.13 9.14 39.72
C GLN A 131 0.29 10.67 39.78
N SER A 132 -0.01 11.41 38.71
CA SER A 132 0.14 12.87 38.70
C SER A 132 -1.15 13.57 38.26
N SER A 133 -2.14 13.60 39.16
CA SER A 133 -3.30 14.47 39.05
C SER A 133 -3.43 15.33 40.31
N SER A 134 -2.75 16.48 40.31
CA SER A 134 -3.12 17.65 41.13
C SER A 134 -3.25 18.85 40.19
N PRO A 135 -4.26 19.73 40.34
CA PRO A 135 -4.67 20.67 39.29
C PRO A 135 -4.09 22.08 39.50
N ALA A 136 -3.57 22.71 38.45
CA ALA A 136 -3.43 24.17 38.33
C ALA A 136 -2.97 24.59 36.90
N PRO A 137 -3.24 25.84 36.45
CA PRO A 137 -3.87 26.07 35.15
C PRO A 137 -3.04 26.80 34.07
N ALA A 138 -3.60 26.77 32.86
CA ALA A 138 -3.60 27.78 31.79
C ALA A 138 -2.29 28.14 31.05
N ALA A 139 -2.29 27.88 29.73
CA ALA A 139 -2.02 28.90 28.71
C ALA A 139 -2.53 28.43 27.34
N ALA A 140 -3.38 29.23 26.72
CA ALA A 140 -4.03 29.00 25.44
C ALA A 140 -3.07 29.24 24.26
N THR A 141 -3.04 28.31 23.31
CA THR A 141 -2.55 28.55 21.93
C THR A 141 -3.50 27.88 20.93
N ALA A 142 -4.77 28.28 20.95
CA ALA A 142 -5.72 28.00 19.87
C ALA A 142 -5.83 29.25 18.99
N GLY A 143 -5.44 29.18 17.72
CA GLY A 143 -5.63 30.31 16.80
C GLY A 143 -4.88 30.27 15.46
N ARG A 144 -4.12 29.20 15.14
CA ARG A 144 -3.40 29.12 13.86
C ARG A 144 -4.06 28.27 12.79
N GLU A 145 -5.05 27.45 13.13
CA GLU A 145 -5.59 26.45 12.20
C GLU A 145 -6.74 27.02 11.34
N GLU A 146 -7.54 27.94 11.89
CA GLU A 146 -8.67 28.56 11.19
C GLU A 146 -8.23 29.43 10.00
N GLY A 147 -7.06 30.08 10.12
CA GLY A 147 -6.54 30.97 9.07
C GLY A 147 -6.10 30.23 7.81
N LEU A 148 -5.65 28.98 7.92
CA LEU A 148 -5.18 28.19 6.78
C LEU A 148 -6.36 27.56 6.03
N SER A 149 -7.35 27.08 6.77
CA SER A 149 -8.62 26.58 6.23
C SER A 149 -9.39 27.69 5.49
N THR A 150 -9.48 28.89 6.08
CA THR A 150 -10.13 30.05 5.44
C THR A 150 -9.41 30.48 4.16
N ARG A 151 -8.07 30.46 4.16
CA ARG A 151 -7.27 30.78 2.97
C ARG A 151 -7.48 29.76 1.85
N LEU A 152 -7.55 28.47 2.17
CA LEU A 152 -7.78 27.43 1.18
C LEU A 152 -9.18 27.52 0.57
N LEU A 153 -10.20 27.74 1.40
CA LEU A 153 -11.58 27.95 0.94
C LEU A 153 -11.69 29.17 0.01
N ALA A 154 -11.01 30.27 0.35
CA ALA A 154 -10.97 31.46 -0.50
C ALA A 154 -10.33 31.19 -1.87
N LEU A 155 -9.25 30.39 -1.93
CA LEU A 155 -8.61 30.00 -3.19
C LEU A 155 -9.52 29.13 -4.06
N VAL A 156 -10.23 28.16 -3.46
CA VAL A 156 -11.18 27.31 -4.18
C VAL A 156 -12.29 28.14 -4.82
N VAL A 157 -12.87 29.08 -4.07
CA VAL A 157 -13.91 30.00 -4.59
C VAL A 157 -13.35 30.88 -5.71
N LEU A 158 -12.13 31.41 -5.57
CA LEU A 158 -11.49 32.23 -6.59
C LEU A 158 -11.30 31.45 -7.91
N PHE A 159 -10.76 30.23 -7.84
CA PHE A 159 -10.56 29.40 -9.03
C PHE A 159 -11.89 28.99 -9.69
N PHE A 160 -12.94 28.75 -8.90
CA PHE A 160 -14.27 28.47 -9.43
C PHE A 160 -14.81 29.65 -10.25
N ILE A 161 -14.76 30.88 -9.70
CA ILE A 161 -15.23 32.09 -10.41
C ILE A 161 -14.41 32.33 -11.69
N VAL A 162 -13.08 32.23 -11.60
CA VAL A 162 -12.19 32.38 -12.77
C VAL A 162 -12.49 31.31 -13.81
N GLY A 163 -12.68 30.06 -13.40
CA GLY A 163 -13.03 28.94 -14.29
C GLY A 163 -14.37 29.14 -14.99
N VAL A 164 -15.38 29.67 -14.31
CA VAL A 164 -16.69 29.98 -14.91
C VAL A 164 -16.57 31.12 -15.93
N ILE A 165 -15.79 32.16 -15.62
CA ILE A 165 -15.57 33.28 -16.55
C ILE A 165 -14.81 32.81 -17.78
N ILE A 166 -13.72 32.06 -17.61
CA ILE A 166 -12.93 31.52 -18.74
C ILE A 166 -13.78 30.53 -19.54
N GLY A 167 -14.51 29.64 -18.89
CA GLY A 167 -15.39 28.69 -19.56
C GLY A 167 -16.48 29.38 -20.38
N LYS A 168 -16.99 30.52 -19.92
CA LYS A 168 -17.97 31.34 -20.64
C LYS A 168 -17.38 32.16 -21.80
N ILE A 169 -16.06 32.42 -21.79
CA ILE A 169 -15.37 33.15 -22.86
C ILE A 169 -14.80 32.18 -23.91
N ALA A 170 -14.44 30.96 -23.49
CA ALA A 170 -13.88 29.91 -24.35
C ALA A 170 -14.95 29.01 -25.00
N LEU A 171 -16.19 29.03 -24.50
CA LEU A 171 -17.37 28.39 -25.07
C LEU A 171 -18.31 29.44 -25.67
#